data_AF-A0A3B0YWR7-F1
#
_entry.id   AF-A0A3B0YWR7-F1
#
_cell.length_a   1.000
_cell.length_b   1.000
_cell.length_c   1.000
_cell.angle_alpha   90.00
_cell.angle_beta   90.00
_cell.angle_gamma   90.00
#
_symmetry.space_group_name_H-M   'P 1'
#
loop_
_entity.id
_entity.type
_entity.pdbx_description
1 polymer ?
#
loop_
_entity_poly.entity_id
_entity_poly.type
_entity_poly.pdbx_seq_one_letter_code
_entity_poly.pdbx_strand_id
1 'polypeptide(L)'
;MSDNVNKLVGQLLDSHQPVTPEHHPLLRVMPLLFGVIAYMVCVTLLIGLRADWQAMLSESAIHQIELLLSFVVSVMGMLAAGWLRIPYASNQRLFVRLALGTGALFLGFQLFRLISEGINFATLQALIDCYIDSLLLATLPTIALVMNQRSGSSTHPYLSALMGTFAIAGFAWIGLRLTCGYDLAGHNAIVQLSPFMLLGVVMGLFAKRLYRW
;
A
#
# COMPACT_ATOMS: atom_id res chain seq x y z
N MET A 1 19.13 -48.19 -12.73
CA MET A 1 18.62 -47.10 -11.87
C MET A 1 18.99 -45.72 -12.43
N SER A 2 20.19 -45.56 -13.01
CA SER A 2 20.63 -44.37 -13.75
C SER A 2 19.69 -43.95 -14.90
N ASP A 3 19.14 -44.91 -15.66
CA ASP A 3 18.36 -44.59 -16.87
C ASP A 3 17.03 -43.90 -16.57
N ASN A 4 16.38 -44.26 -15.44
CA ASN A 4 15.14 -43.61 -15.02
C ASN A 4 15.40 -42.16 -14.55
N VAL A 5 16.55 -41.90 -13.93
CA VAL A 5 16.94 -40.55 -13.51
C VAL A 5 17.18 -39.67 -14.74
N ASN A 6 17.91 -40.16 -15.74
CA ASN A 6 18.17 -39.41 -16.96
C ASN A 6 16.89 -39.12 -17.76
N LYS A 7 15.95 -40.08 -17.79
CA LYS A 7 14.65 -39.89 -18.45
C LYS A 7 13.79 -38.84 -17.74
N LEU A 8 13.81 -38.82 -16.40
CA LEU A 8 13.12 -37.80 -15.59
C LEU A 8 13.76 -36.42 -15.79
N VAL A 9 15.09 -36.32 -15.79
CA VAL A 9 15.81 -35.07 -16.07
C VAL A 9 15.49 -34.55 -17.47
N GLY A 10 15.47 -35.42 -18.48
CA GLY A 10 15.06 -35.05 -19.84
C GLY A 10 13.62 -34.51 -19.89
N GLN A 11 12.67 -35.17 -19.24
CA GLN A 11 11.28 -34.70 -19.16
C GLN A 11 11.14 -33.36 -18.42
N LEU A 12 11.94 -33.12 -17.38
CA LEU A 12 11.95 -31.84 -16.67
C LEU A 12 12.55 -30.72 -17.52
N LEU A 13 13.61 -31.01 -18.27
CA LEU A 13 14.23 -30.05 -19.19
C LEU A 13 13.32 -29.74 -20.38
N ASP A 14 12.68 -30.75 -20.98
CA ASP A 14 11.80 -30.59 -22.15
C ASP A 14 10.46 -29.94 -21.79
N SER A 15 9.97 -30.12 -20.56
CA SER A 15 8.72 -29.49 -20.09
C SER A 15 8.89 -28.04 -19.64
N HIS A 16 10.12 -27.59 -19.39
CA HIS A 16 10.39 -26.21 -19.00
C HIS A 16 10.62 -25.35 -20.23
N GLN A 17 9.60 -24.59 -20.63
CA GLN A 17 9.80 -23.50 -21.59
C GLN A 17 10.82 -22.51 -21.01
N PRO A 18 11.78 -22.00 -21.82
CA PRO A 18 12.77 -21.04 -21.36
C PRO A 18 12.04 -19.81 -20.79
N VAL A 19 12.12 -19.65 -19.48
CA VAL A 19 11.55 -18.50 -18.79
C VAL A 19 12.50 -17.33 -18.99
N THR A 20 12.04 -16.25 -19.60
CA THR A 20 12.84 -15.02 -19.68
C THR A 20 13.14 -14.56 -18.25
N PRO A 21 14.40 -14.19 -17.95
CA PRO A 21 14.74 -13.71 -16.62
C PRO A 21 13.86 -12.52 -16.27
N GLU A 22 13.18 -12.59 -15.14
CA GLU A 22 12.39 -11.48 -14.61
C GLU A 22 13.30 -10.28 -14.40
N HIS A 23 12.79 -9.09 -14.72
CA HIS A 23 13.54 -7.85 -14.52
C HIS A 23 13.74 -7.59 -13.03
N HIS A 24 14.77 -6.83 -12.68
CA HIS A 24 15.02 -6.43 -11.29
C HIS A 24 13.76 -5.77 -10.68
N PRO A 25 13.35 -6.12 -9.44
CA PRO A 25 12.06 -5.71 -8.88
C PRO A 25 11.91 -4.18 -8.83
N LEU A 26 13.00 -3.45 -8.58
CA LEU A 26 13.01 -1.98 -8.61
C LEU A 26 12.56 -1.40 -9.95
N LEU A 27 12.96 -1.99 -11.08
CA LEU A 27 12.62 -1.47 -12.40
C LEU A 27 11.12 -1.57 -12.70
N ARG A 28 10.41 -2.49 -12.03
CA ARG A 28 8.95 -2.61 -12.14
C ARG A 28 8.22 -1.76 -11.10
N VAL A 29 8.77 -1.65 -9.88
CA VAL A 29 8.13 -0.89 -8.80
C VAL A 29 8.28 0.62 -9.01
N MET A 30 9.43 1.09 -9.48
CA MET A 30 9.70 2.53 -9.60
C MET A 30 8.71 3.26 -10.52
N PRO A 31 8.42 2.79 -11.75
CA PRO A 31 7.42 3.44 -12.60
C PRO A 31 6.03 3.47 -11.96
N LEU A 32 5.65 2.39 -11.26
CA LEU A 32 4.38 2.34 -10.54
C LEU A 32 4.37 3.34 -9.37
N LEU A 33 5.45 3.42 -8.59
CA LEU A 33 5.59 4.35 -7.49
C LEU A 33 5.46 5.81 -7.96
N PHE A 34 6.19 6.18 -9.02
CA PHE A 34 6.09 7.51 -9.62
C PHE A 34 4.68 7.76 -10.19
N GLY A 35 4.07 6.77 -10.84
CA GLY A 35 2.69 6.87 -11.33
C GLY A 35 1.68 7.10 -10.21
N VAL A 36 1.82 6.40 -9.09
CA VAL A 36 0.96 6.59 -7.91
C VAL A 36 1.18 7.97 -7.30
N ILE A 37 2.42 8.42 -7.11
CA ILE A 37 2.71 9.76 -6.57
C ILE A 37 2.12 10.85 -7.49
N ALA A 38 2.35 10.75 -8.80
CA ALA A 38 1.81 11.70 -9.77
C ALA A 38 0.28 11.72 -9.75
N TYR A 39 -0.36 10.54 -9.73
CA TYR A 39 -1.80 10.41 -9.58
C TYR A 39 -2.32 11.08 -8.31
N MET A 40 -1.69 10.82 -7.17
CA MET A 40 -2.07 11.38 -5.88
C MET A 40 -1.97 12.91 -5.88
N VAL A 41 -0.91 13.46 -6.46
CA VAL A 41 -0.76 14.91 -6.64
C VAL A 41 -1.88 15.46 -7.51
N CYS A 42 -2.17 14.85 -8.66
CA CYS A 42 -3.25 15.28 -9.54
C CYS A 42 -4.62 15.25 -8.85
N VAL A 43 -4.96 14.17 -8.16
CA VAL A 43 -6.25 14.05 -7.48
C VAL A 43 -6.36 15.02 -6.31
N THR A 44 -5.30 15.20 -5.52
CA THR A 44 -5.26 16.19 -4.43
C THR A 44 -5.49 17.62 -4.97
N LEU A 45 -4.90 17.95 -6.12
CA LEU A 45 -5.11 19.24 -6.78
C LEU A 45 -6.53 19.39 -7.35
N LEU A 46 -7.15 18.30 -7.81
CA LEU A 46 -8.52 18.30 -8.34
C LEU A 46 -9.58 18.43 -7.23
N ILE A 47 -9.40 17.73 -6.11
CA ILE A 47 -10.28 17.86 -4.92
C ILE A 47 -10.12 19.25 -4.30
N GLY A 48 -8.90 19.79 -4.34
CA GLY A 48 -8.53 21.06 -3.73
C GLY A 48 -7.78 20.83 -2.42
N LEU A 49 -6.71 21.59 -2.21
CA LEU A 49 -5.98 21.58 -0.95
C LEU A 49 -6.78 22.31 0.13
N ARG A 50 -6.69 21.83 1.37
CA ARG A 50 -7.20 22.56 2.55
C ARG A 50 -6.57 23.95 2.64
N ALA A 51 -7.34 24.96 3.05
CA ALA A 51 -6.90 26.36 3.03
C ALA A 51 -5.68 26.65 3.93
N ASP A 52 -5.51 25.86 4.98
CA ASP A 52 -4.50 25.99 6.03
C ASP A 52 -3.35 24.97 5.89
N TRP A 53 -3.18 24.37 4.70
CA TRP A 53 -2.14 23.35 4.46
C TRP A 53 -0.73 23.86 4.80
N GLN A 54 -0.45 25.14 4.55
CA GLN A 54 0.85 25.74 4.84
C GLN A 54 1.10 25.83 6.34
N ALA A 55 0.11 26.30 7.11
CA ALA A 55 0.20 26.40 8.56
C ALA A 55 0.34 25.00 9.20
N MET A 56 -0.43 24.02 8.71
CA MET A 56 -0.32 22.62 9.14
C MET A 56 1.11 22.08 8.95
N LEU A 57 1.72 22.35 7.78
CA LEU A 57 3.08 21.89 7.49
C LEU A 57 4.16 22.67 8.24
N SER A 58 3.98 23.95 8.58
CA SER A 58 5.01 24.73 9.27
C SER A 58 4.94 24.65 10.79
N GLU A 59 3.74 24.58 11.36
CA GLU A 59 3.54 24.78 12.80
C GLU A 59 3.40 23.47 13.58
N SER A 60 2.94 22.38 12.93
CA SER A 60 2.61 21.14 13.63
C SER A 60 3.61 20.01 13.34
N ALA A 61 4.54 19.79 14.28
CA ALA A 61 5.48 18.67 14.23
C ALA A 61 4.77 17.31 14.18
N ILE A 62 3.59 17.19 14.81
CA ILE A 62 2.78 15.97 14.81
C ILE A 62 2.34 15.61 13.38
N HIS A 63 1.83 16.59 12.63
CA HIS A 63 1.40 16.37 11.24
C HIS A 63 2.59 16.03 10.33
N GLN A 64 3.75 16.68 10.52
CA GLN A 64 4.96 16.34 9.76
C GLN A 64 5.41 14.89 10.01
N ILE A 65 5.45 14.46 11.27
CA ILE A 65 5.83 13.08 11.64
C ILE A 65 4.84 12.09 11.02
N GLU A 66 3.56 12.40 11.06
CA GLU A 66 2.51 11.55 10.51
C GLU A 66 2.61 11.40 8.98
N LEU A 67 2.82 12.50 8.26
CA LEU A 67 3.02 12.51 6.81
C LEU A 67 4.31 11.79 6.42
N LEU A 68 5.40 12.01 7.15
CA LEU A 68 6.67 11.31 6.92
C LEU A 68 6.51 9.81 7.17
N LEU A 69 5.86 9.42 8.26
CA LEU A 69 5.68 8.03 8.62
C LEU A 69 4.77 7.29 7.64
N SER A 70 3.65 7.90 7.24
CA SER A 70 2.78 7.34 6.19
C SER A 70 3.51 7.23 4.84
N PHE A 71 4.35 8.20 4.48
CA PHE A 71 5.17 8.13 3.27
C PHE A 71 6.16 6.95 3.32
N VAL A 72 6.86 6.77 4.44
CA VAL A 72 7.79 5.65 4.64
C VAL A 72 7.05 4.31 4.59
N VAL A 73 5.89 4.18 5.24
CA VAL A 73 5.03 2.99 5.14
C VAL A 73 4.64 2.71 3.69
N SER A 74 4.29 3.76 2.96
CA SER A 74 3.84 3.65 1.57
C SER A 74 4.92 3.08 0.67
N VAL A 75 6.12 3.69 0.74
CA VAL A 75 7.28 3.30 -0.05
C VAL A 75 7.75 1.89 0.33
N MET A 76 7.88 1.60 1.64
CA MET A 76 8.32 0.29 2.10
C MET A 76 7.32 -0.81 1.76
N GLY A 77 6.01 -0.55 1.88
CA GLY A 77 4.96 -1.47 1.46
C GLY A 77 5.03 -1.77 -0.04
N MET A 78 5.22 -0.74 -0.86
CA MET A 78 5.33 -0.89 -2.31
C MET A 78 6.57 -1.72 -2.71
N LEU A 79 7.73 -1.44 -2.09
CA LEU A 79 8.95 -2.19 -2.31
C LEU A 79 8.79 -3.64 -1.83
N ALA A 80 8.24 -3.86 -0.63
CA ALA A 80 8.01 -5.20 -0.11
C ALA A 80 7.09 -6.02 -1.03
N ALA A 81 5.99 -5.42 -1.52
CA ALA A 81 5.10 -6.05 -2.49
C ALA A 81 5.83 -6.39 -3.80
N GLY A 82 6.70 -5.51 -4.30
CA GLY A 82 7.51 -5.80 -5.49
C GLY A 82 8.53 -6.93 -5.31
N TRP A 83 9.16 -7.02 -4.13
CA TRP A 83 10.10 -8.11 -3.83
C TRP A 83 9.39 -9.45 -3.60
N LEU A 84 8.19 -9.43 -3.01
CA LEU A 84 7.37 -10.63 -2.80
C LEU A 84 6.90 -11.30 -4.10
N ARG A 85 7.00 -10.59 -5.22
CA ARG A 85 6.71 -11.12 -6.55
C ARG A 85 7.76 -12.13 -7.03
N ILE A 86 9.02 -11.95 -6.65
CA ILE A 86 10.13 -12.77 -7.15
C ILE A 86 10.41 -13.88 -6.13
N PRO A 87 10.32 -15.16 -6.50
CA PRO A 87 10.65 -16.26 -5.60
C PRO A 87 12.13 -16.18 -5.20
N TYR A 88 12.42 -16.37 -3.91
CA TYR A 88 13.78 -16.46 -3.36
C TYR A 88 14.68 -15.22 -3.52
N ALA A 89 14.12 -14.02 -3.63
CA ALA A 89 14.94 -12.81 -3.62
C ALA A 89 15.66 -12.62 -2.27
N SER A 90 16.98 -12.44 -2.29
CA SER A 90 17.85 -12.41 -1.10
C SER A 90 17.43 -11.37 -0.04
N ASN A 91 16.83 -10.25 -0.47
CA ASN A 91 16.42 -9.14 0.40
C ASN A 91 14.92 -9.10 0.73
N GLN A 92 14.13 -10.08 0.27
CA GLN A 92 12.66 -10.08 0.45
C GLN A 92 12.25 -9.93 1.92
N ARG A 93 12.91 -10.67 2.83
CA ARG A 93 12.59 -10.65 4.26
C ARG A 93 12.90 -9.31 4.91
N LEU A 94 13.92 -8.60 4.44
CA LEU A 94 14.29 -7.29 4.97
C LEU A 94 13.20 -6.26 4.68
N PHE A 95 12.79 -6.13 3.42
CA PHE A 95 11.74 -5.18 3.02
C PHE A 95 10.40 -5.46 3.71
N VAL A 96 10.01 -6.74 3.83
CA VAL A 96 8.80 -7.12 4.56
C VAL A 96 8.88 -6.71 6.03
N ARG A 97 10.01 -6.96 6.71
CA ARG A 97 10.20 -6.55 8.11
C ARG A 97 10.16 -5.04 8.28
N LEU A 98 10.80 -4.30 7.37
CA LEU A 98 10.77 -2.83 7.38
C LEU A 98 9.35 -2.31 7.19
N ALA A 99 8.62 -2.82 6.20
CA ALA A 99 7.24 -2.42 5.94
C ALA A 99 6.28 -2.76 7.09
N LEU A 100 6.41 -3.95 7.69
CA LEU A 100 5.63 -4.34 8.86
C LEU A 100 5.98 -3.49 10.08
N GLY A 101 7.27 -3.22 10.31
CA GLY A 101 7.74 -2.42 11.43
C GLY A 101 7.27 -0.96 11.33
N THR A 102 7.39 -0.34 10.16
CA THR A 102 6.91 1.03 9.94
C THR A 102 5.40 1.09 9.96
N GLY A 103 4.70 0.09 9.41
CA GLY A 103 3.24 -0.01 9.45
C GLY A 103 2.72 -0.15 10.89
N ALA A 104 3.36 -0.99 11.70
CA ALA A 104 3.02 -1.13 13.12
C ALA A 104 3.29 0.16 13.91
N LEU A 105 4.40 0.85 13.64
CA LEU A 105 4.70 2.15 14.24
C LEU A 105 3.64 3.19 13.88
N PHE A 106 3.22 3.23 12.61
CA PHE A 106 2.15 4.12 12.14
C PHE A 106 0.82 3.84 12.83
N LEU A 107 0.38 2.57 12.85
CA LEU A 107 -0.86 2.19 13.51
C LEU A 107 -0.82 2.46 15.02
N GLY A 108 0.32 2.20 15.67
CA GLY A 108 0.54 2.53 17.09
C GLY A 108 0.47 4.02 17.37
N PHE A 109 1.05 4.85 16.48
CA PHE A 109 0.95 6.31 16.57
C PHE A 109 -0.49 6.79 16.42
N GLN A 110 -1.25 6.27 15.44
CA GLN A 110 -2.66 6.62 15.26
C GLN A 110 -3.52 6.17 16.44
N LEU A 111 -3.26 4.98 17.00
CA LEU A 111 -3.96 4.49 18.18
C LEU A 111 -3.67 5.35 19.41
N PHE A 112 -2.40 5.75 19.60
CA PHE A 112 -2.03 6.67 20.67
C PHE A 112 -2.79 7.98 20.56
N ARG A 113 -2.85 8.58 19.37
CA ARG A 113 -3.63 9.81 19.11
C ARG A 113 -5.11 9.63 19.41
N LEU A 114 -5.70 8.52 18.97
CA LEU A 114 -7.11 8.21 19.22
C LEU A 114 -7.40 8.09 20.72
N ILE A 115 -6.51 7.49 21.50
CA ILE A 115 -6.64 7.37 22.96
C ILE A 115 -6.46 8.74 23.64
N SER A 116 -5.49 9.55 23.19
CA SER A 116 -5.20 10.85 23.82
C SER A 116 -6.25 11.93 23.52
N GLU A 117 -6.78 11.96 22.30
CA GLU A 117 -7.74 12.98 21.86
C GLU A 117 -9.20 12.54 22.05
N GLY A 118 -9.44 11.24 22.19
CA GLY A 118 -10.77 10.65 22.31
C GLY A 118 -11.52 10.55 20.98
N ILE A 119 -12.76 10.04 21.06
CA ILE A 119 -13.65 9.90 19.91
C ILE A 119 -14.62 11.07 19.90
N ASN A 120 -14.30 12.08 19.11
CA ASN A 120 -15.23 13.17 18.79
C ASN A 120 -15.74 12.98 17.36
N PHE A 121 -17.04 12.77 17.23
CA PHE A 121 -17.68 12.64 15.93
C PHE A 121 -17.81 14.04 15.29
N ALA A 122 -17.22 14.21 14.12
CA ALA A 122 -17.49 15.35 13.27
C ALA A 122 -18.93 15.31 12.75
N THR A 123 -19.40 16.43 12.17
CA THR A 123 -20.72 16.52 11.54
C THR A 123 -20.91 15.42 10.49
N LEU A 124 -22.10 14.80 10.47
CA LEU A 124 -22.39 13.61 9.64
C LEU A 124 -22.10 13.84 8.15
N GLN A 125 -22.26 15.07 7.68
CA GLN A 125 -22.05 15.45 6.29
C GLN A 125 -20.56 15.42 5.88
N ALA A 126 -19.67 15.88 6.76
CA ALA A 126 -18.23 15.80 6.54
C ALA A 126 -17.72 14.35 6.46
N LEU A 127 -18.44 13.39 7.05
CA LEU A 127 -18.08 11.97 6.97
C LEU A 127 -18.24 11.42 5.55
N ILE A 128 -19.30 11.84 4.83
CA ILE A 128 -19.62 11.29 3.50
C ILE A 128 -18.66 11.83 2.44
N ASP A 129 -18.41 13.13 2.42
CA ASP A 129 -17.54 13.76 1.41
C ASP A 129 -16.11 13.21 1.52
N CYS A 130 -15.54 13.17 2.73
CA CYS A 130 -14.21 12.63 2.94
C CYS A 130 -14.10 11.12 2.65
N TYR A 131 -15.20 10.36 2.82
CA TYR A 131 -15.22 8.95 2.49
C TYR A 131 -15.13 8.71 0.97
N ILE A 132 -15.84 9.52 0.17
CA ILE A 132 -15.78 9.45 -1.29
C ILE A 132 -14.37 9.81 -1.79
N ASP A 133 -13.76 10.86 -1.23
CA ASP A 133 -12.39 11.25 -1.56
C ASP A 133 -11.39 10.13 -1.22
N SER A 134 -11.59 9.46 -0.07
CA SER A 134 -10.76 8.32 0.36
C SER A 134 -10.82 7.17 -0.64
N LEU A 135 -12.01 6.85 -1.13
CA LEU A 135 -12.21 5.83 -2.15
C LEU A 135 -11.57 6.23 -3.48
N LEU A 136 -11.73 7.48 -3.90
CA LEU A 136 -11.12 7.99 -5.13
C LEU A 136 -9.59 7.86 -5.08
N LEU A 137 -8.98 8.34 -3.99
CA LEU A 137 -7.52 8.29 -3.79
C LEU A 137 -6.96 6.87 -3.76
N ALA A 138 -7.70 5.88 -3.23
CA ALA A 138 -7.20 4.50 -3.12
C ALA A 138 -7.51 3.60 -4.31
N THR A 139 -8.67 3.72 -4.94
CA THR A 139 -9.17 2.73 -5.91
C THR A 139 -8.26 2.56 -7.13
N LEU A 140 -7.86 3.65 -7.78
CA LEU A 140 -7.03 3.57 -9.00
C LEU A 140 -5.61 3.07 -8.72
N PRO A 141 -4.88 3.56 -7.69
CA PRO A 141 -3.61 2.97 -7.27
C PRO A 141 -3.71 1.49 -6.91
N THR A 142 -4.83 1.07 -6.30
CA THR A 142 -5.09 -0.33 -6.01
C THR A 142 -5.17 -1.18 -7.27
N ILE A 143 -5.93 -0.73 -8.27
CA ILE A 143 -6.06 -1.43 -9.54
C ILE A 143 -4.69 -1.53 -10.22
N ALA A 144 -3.94 -0.43 -10.28
CA ALA A 144 -2.61 -0.40 -10.88
C ALA A 144 -1.64 -1.36 -10.16
N LEU A 145 -1.66 -1.38 -8.82
CA LEU A 145 -0.85 -2.30 -8.04
C LEU A 145 -1.24 -3.76 -8.27
N VAL A 146 -2.53 -4.07 -8.27
CA VAL A 146 -3.03 -5.43 -8.52
C VAL A 146 -2.63 -5.88 -9.93
N MET A 147 -2.77 -5.04 -10.95
CA MET A 147 -2.33 -5.36 -12.31
C MET A 147 -0.82 -5.62 -12.38
N ASN A 148 0.00 -4.81 -11.70
CA ASN A 148 1.43 -5.02 -11.62
C ASN A 148 1.77 -6.36 -10.94
N GLN A 149 1.11 -6.67 -9.82
CA GLN A 149 1.32 -7.92 -9.07
C GLN A 149 0.86 -9.15 -9.85
N ARG A 150 -0.24 -9.07 -10.62
CA ARG A 150 -0.75 -10.17 -11.45
C ARG A 150 0.23 -10.64 -12.51
N SER A 151 1.15 -9.78 -12.94
CA SER A 151 2.15 -10.14 -13.94
C SER A 151 3.28 -11.02 -13.38
N GLY A 152 3.35 -11.24 -12.05
CA GLY A 152 4.29 -12.17 -11.45
C GLY A 152 3.62 -13.13 -10.47
N SER A 153 4.07 -14.37 -10.46
CA SER A 153 3.56 -15.40 -9.55
C SER A 153 4.17 -15.24 -8.16
N SER A 154 3.66 -14.30 -7.35
CA SER A 154 4.14 -14.08 -5.97
C SER A 154 4.00 -15.35 -5.15
N THR A 155 5.05 -15.81 -4.48
CA THR A 155 5.00 -17.02 -3.64
C THR A 155 4.18 -16.85 -2.36
N HIS A 156 3.82 -15.60 -2.00
CA HIS A 156 3.08 -15.27 -0.80
C HIS A 156 1.95 -14.27 -1.11
N PRO A 157 0.86 -14.71 -1.76
CA PRO A 157 -0.19 -13.81 -2.25
C PRO A 157 -0.84 -12.97 -1.14
N TYR A 158 -1.10 -13.56 0.04
CA TYR A 158 -1.68 -12.83 1.18
C TYR A 158 -0.75 -11.75 1.72
N LEU A 159 0.55 -12.05 1.81
CA LEU A 159 1.54 -11.09 2.30
C LEU A 159 1.75 -9.97 1.27
N SER A 160 1.75 -10.29 -0.02
CA SER A 160 1.80 -9.29 -1.09
C SER A 160 0.58 -8.36 -1.06
N ALA A 161 -0.63 -8.92 -0.85
CA ALA A 161 -1.84 -8.13 -0.67
C ALA A 161 -1.71 -7.17 0.52
N LEU A 162 -1.27 -7.66 1.69
CA LEU A 162 -1.08 -6.85 2.88
C LEU A 162 -0.07 -5.70 2.66
N MET A 163 1.09 -6.00 2.07
CA MET A 163 2.11 -4.98 1.78
C MET A 163 1.58 -3.94 0.78
N GLY A 164 0.79 -4.39 -0.20
CA GLY A 164 0.13 -3.51 -1.14
C GLY A 164 -0.91 -2.62 -0.49
N THR A 165 -1.71 -3.14 0.43
CA THR A 165 -2.65 -2.36 1.22
C THR A 165 -1.94 -1.29 2.03
N PHE A 166 -0.82 -1.61 2.71
CA PHE A 166 -0.02 -0.60 3.41
C PHE A 166 0.51 0.48 2.46
N ALA A 167 0.95 0.08 1.27
CA ALA A 167 1.42 1.01 0.24
C ALA A 167 0.34 2.04 -0.13
N ILE A 168 -0.85 1.55 -0.46
CA ILE A 168 -1.97 2.37 -0.93
C ILE A 168 -2.57 3.19 0.22
N ALA A 169 -2.76 2.57 1.38
CA ALA A 169 -3.31 3.23 2.56
C ALA A 169 -2.45 4.41 3.00
N GLY A 170 -1.13 4.26 3.03
CA GLY A 170 -0.24 5.36 3.40
C GLY A 170 -0.27 6.51 2.38
N PHE A 171 -0.33 6.23 1.07
CA PHE A 171 -0.46 7.28 0.07
C PHE A 171 -1.81 7.99 0.18
N ALA A 172 -2.89 7.21 0.25
CA ALA A 172 -4.24 7.75 0.39
C ALA A 172 -4.41 8.57 1.67
N TRP A 173 -3.76 8.17 2.76
CA TRP A 173 -3.67 8.94 4.00
C TRP A 173 -3.03 10.32 3.79
N ILE A 174 -1.90 10.39 3.08
CA ILE A 174 -1.24 11.67 2.74
C ILE A 174 -2.18 12.56 1.93
N GLY A 175 -2.84 12.00 0.90
CA GLY A 175 -3.79 12.75 0.08
C GLY A 175 -4.93 13.33 0.91
N LEU A 176 -5.54 12.51 1.76
CA LEU A 176 -6.63 12.92 2.65
C LEU A 176 -6.22 13.99 3.65
N ARG A 177 -5.01 13.91 4.20
CA ARG A 177 -4.48 14.93 5.11
C ARG A 177 -4.28 16.29 4.43
N LEU A 178 -4.04 16.29 3.12
CA LEU A 178 -3.87 17.51 2.34
C LEU A 178 -5.20 18.10 1.86
N THR A 179 -6.26 17.29 1.74
CA THR A 179 -7.59 17.76 1.28
C THR A 179 -8.57 18.02 2.42
N CYS A 180 -8.53 17.24 3.50
CA CYS A 180 -9.47 17.33 4.61
C CYS A 180 -8.99 18.31 5.69
N GLY A 181 -9.87 19.24 6.10
CA GLY A 181 -9.61 20.19 7.18
C GLY A 181 -9.98 19.71 8.58
N TYR A 182 -10.50 18.48 8.74
CA TYR A 182 -10.92 17.94 10.03
C TYR A 182 -9.83 17.07 10.65
N ASP A 183 -9.10 17.62 11.63
CA ASP A 183 -7.93 16.96 12.22
C ASP A 183 -8.21 16.11 13.47
N LEU A 184 -9.49 15.88 13.80
CA LEU A 184 -9.90 15.08 14.96
C LEU A 184 -9.48 13.62 14.79
N ALA A 185 -8.77 13.04 15.79
CA ALA A 185 -8.33 11.65 15.73
C ALA A 185 -9.47 10.65 15.46
N GLY A 186 -10.65 10.87 16.03
CA GLY A 186 -11.84 10.04 15.78
C GLY A 186 -12.29 10.04 14.30
N HIS A 187 -12.28 11.21 13.65
CA HIS A 187 -12.59 11.34 12.22
C HIS A 187 -11.54 10.60 11.38
N ASN A 188 -10.26 10.80 11.68
CA ASN A 188 -9.18 10.14 10.94
C ASN A 188 -9.22 8.62 11.09
N ALA A 189 -9.46 8.11 12.29
CA ALA A 189 -9.51 6.67 12.54
C ALA A 189 -10.72 5.99 11.87
N ILE A 190 -11.89 6.63 11.87
CA ILE A 190 -13.11 6.02 11.35
C ILE A 190 -13.27 6.28 9.85
N VAL A 191 -13.09 7.52 9.40
CA VAL A 191 -13.38 7.90 8.01
C VAL A 191 -12.20 7.67 7.11
N GLN A 192 -10.99 8.02 7.56
CA GLN A 192 -9.81 7.93 6.71
C GLN A 192 -9.19 6.53 6.77
N LEU A 193 -9.10 5.89 7.95
CA LEU A 193 -8.43 4.58 8.06
C LEU A 193 -9.32 3.39 7.67
N SER A 194 -10.61 3.42 8.00
CA SER A 194 -11.50 2.26 7.79
C SER A 194 -11.70 1.83 6.33
N PRO A 195 -11.78 2.73 5.32
CA PRO A 195 -11.89 2.31 3.92
C PRO A 195 -10.69 1.46 3.50
N PHE A 196 -9.50 1.80 4.00
CA PHE A 196 -8.28 1.07 3.69
C PHE A 196 -8.19 -0.27 4.41
N MET A 197 -8.68 -0.35 5.65
CA MET A 197 -8.82 -1.63 6.35
C MET A 197 -9.79 -2.56 5.61
N LEU A 198 -10.95 -2.04 5.19
CA LEU A 198 -11.93 -2.79 4.42
C LEU A 198 -11.33 -3.27 3.10
N LEU A 199 -10.66 -2.37 2.37
CA LEU A 199 -9.97 -2.68 1.13
C LEU A 199 -8.92 -3.78 1.35
N GLY A 200 -8.14 -3.70 2.43
CA GLY A 200 -7.14 -4.71 2.79
C GLY A 200 -7.74 -6.07 3.08
N VAL A 201 -8.86 -6.13 3.81
CA VAL A 201 -9.58 -7.37 4.08
C VAL A 201 -10.10 -7.96 2.77
N VAL A 202 -10.72 -7.16 1.91
CA VAL A 202 -11.22 -7.61 0.60
C VAL A 202 -10.06 -8.13 -0.26
N MET A 203 -8.96 -7.39 -0.38
CA MET A 203 -7.77 -7.82 -1.12
C MET A 203 -7.18 -9.10 -0.55
N GLY A 204 -7.13 -9.25 0.78
CA GLY A 204 -6.63 -10.44 1.45
C GLY A 204 -7.50 -11.67 1.21
N LEU A 205 -8.82 -11.55 1.32
CA LEU A 205 -9.77 -12.64 1.07
C LEU A 205 -9.68 -13.14 -0.38
N PHE A 206 -9.53 -12.22 -1.34
CA PHE A 206 -9.43 -12.55 -2.75
C PHE A 206 -8.00 -12.70 -3.27
N ALA A 207 -6.97 -12.69 -2.41
CA ALA A 207 -5.57 -12.59 -2.82
C ALA A 207 -5.14 -13.67 -3.81
N LYS A 208 -5.50 -14.94 -3.58
CA LYS A 208 -5.18 -16.05 -4.50
C LYS A 208 -5.79 -15.84 -5.88
N ARG A 209 -7.10 -15.54 -5.92
CA ARG A 209 -7.84 -15.31 -7.16
C ARG A 209 -7.36 -14.06 -7.91
N LEU A 210 -7.08 -12.99 -7.18
CA LEU A 210 -6.56 -11.74 -7.74
C LEU A 210 -5.20 -11.97 -8.37
N TYR A 211 -4.26 -12.61 -7.68
CA TYR A 211 -2.88 -12.82 -8.15
C TYR A 211 -2.67 -14.09 -8.99
N ARG A 212 -3.75 -14.72 -9.47
CA ARG A 212 -3.73 -15.91 -10.35
C ARG A 212 -2.93 -17.08 -9.75
N TRP A 213 -3.16 -17.32 -8.45
CA TRP A 213 -2.72 -18.52 -7.73
C TRP A 213 -3.84 -19.56 -7.64
#